data_AF-A0AAU1WB11-F1
#
_entry.id   AF-A0AAU1WB11-F1
#
_cell.length_a   1.000
_cell.length_b   1.000
_cell.length_c   1.000
_cell.angle_alpha   90.00
_cell.angle_beta   90.00
_cell.angle_gamma   90.00
#
_symmetry.space_group_name_H-M   'P 1'
#
loop_
_entity.id
_entity.type
_entity.pdbx_description
1 polymer ?
#
loop_
_entity_poly.entity_id
_entity_poly.type
_entity_poly.pdbx_seq_one_letter_code
_entity_poly.pdbx_strand_id
1 'polypeptide(L)'
;MTRHAKHKRTPEPSPARIRLATATAAAAALTGGLLATSAGVASADTAAAGVSQADADFNGDGYADAVASAYGAYVNGQASAGQLAVVYGGATGNHYATISQNSPGVPGTAEAGDLFGGDSAYGDFDGDGYDDVLVGALGEDVGSDKDGGTAAILWGSATGLKSGTTVADPRPTKHDLFGGVVEAGDFDGDGKDDIAIGSLGATTVDVFSGGFSRTTGAAVHKTLSTGVQTGDGINSLHSGDANGDGKDDLIVNGYDPSDNLNANYWIPGSTTGLTNSAAQKLPAGIITDLGDTDEDGYDDIVIGNSWDSGIAGATTGGSVYVVHGTASGPSAGDTEKFTQNTAGVPGSSEKGDTFGGEIDLGDVNGDGHLDLVVGAPGEDLTGGANAGAATVLYGSADGSGITGTGALFLEQNNAFVPNSNEKDDEFGSDVHLDDLNHDGRDEILIGADGENGHNGAVYPVKVNADGTLAASSGIYTSTLGISASGTPGLGANFTD
;
A
#
# COMPACT_ATOMS: atom_id res chain seq x y z
N MET A 1 85.55 45.12 20.97
CA MET A 1 85.37 46.37 21.77
C MET A 1 84.07 47.02 21.31
N THR A 2 82.98 46.73 22.05
CA THR A 2 82.29 47.65 23.01
C THR A 2 81.42 48.69 22.30
N ARG A 3 80.11 48.47 22.24
CA ARG A 3 79.05 48.86 23.20
C ARG A 3 78.62 50.34 23.11
N HIS A 4 77.30 50.49 22.96
CA HIS A 4 76.40 51.50 23.56
C HIS A 4 76.13 52.87 22.87
N ALA A 5 74.89 52.98 22.39
CA ALA A 5 73.79 53.79 22.98
C ALA A 5 73.35 55.13 22.35
N LYS A 6 72.02 55.33 22.46
CA LYS A 6 71.19 56.56 22.54
C LYS A 6 70.46 57.11 21.28
N HIS A 7 69.14 56.87 21.30
CA HIS A 7 68.00 57.82 21.29
C HIS A 7 67.95 59.08 20.39
N LYS A 8 66.80 59.14 19.66
CA LYS A 8 65.77 60.22 19.50
C LYS A 8 65.63 60.94 18.13
N ARG A 9 64.44 60.66 17.52
CA ARG A 9 63.37 61.55 16.98
C ARG A 9 63.35 62.03 15.51
N THR A 10 62.34 61.50 14.78
CA THR A 10 61.29 62.10 13.88
C THR A 10 61.68 62.78 12.55
N PRO A 11 60.78 62.89 11.52
CA PRO A 11 59.55 62.13 11.16
C PRO A 11 59.50 61.64 9.66
N GLU A 12 58.45 60.86 9.35
CA GLU A 12 58.04 60.09 8.12
C GLU A 12 57.84 60.85 6.77
N PRO A 13 57.55 60.24 5.58
CA PRO A 13 56.92 58.90 5.31
C PRO A 13 57.38 58.05 4.07
N SER A 14 56.78 56.84 4.00
CA SER A 14 56.62 55.88 2.86
C SER A 14 57.80 54.97 2.51
N PRO A 15 57.62 53.71 2.01
CA PRO A 15 56.47 53.24 1.22
C PRO A 15 55.95 51.80 1.48
N ALA A 16 54.80 51.54 0.86
CA ALA A 16 54.39 50.32 0.14
C ALA A 16 54.70 48.91 0.68
N ARG A 17 53.58 48.24 1.01
CA ARG A 17 53.16 46.88 0.58
C ARG A 17 54.18 45.74 0.70
N ILE A 18 53.83 44.75 1.52
CA ILE A 18 53.53 43.36 1.10
C ILE A 18 52.85 42.67 2.28
N ARG A 19 51.76 41.93 2.00
CA ARG A 19 50.92 41.21 2.95
C ARG A 19 51.55 39.86 3.30
N LEU A 20 51.49 39.46 4.57
CA LEU A 20 51.13 38.09 4.95
C LEU A 20 50.64 37.98 6.40
N ALA A 21 49.63 37.12 6.57
CA ALA A 21 49.21 36.40 7.78
C ALA A 21 48.47 37.15 8.91
N THR A 22 47.15 36.98 8.90
CA THR A 22 46.24 36.60 10.00
C THR A 22 46.66 36.85 11.46
N ALA A 23 45.84 37.63 12.18
CA ALA A 23 45.49 37.36 13.59
C ALA A 23 44.15 38.03 13.95
N THR A 24 43.41 37.34 14.81
CA THR A 24 41.98 37.39 15.10
C THR A 24 41.60 38.41 16.19
N ALA A 25 40.32 38.83 16.18
CA ALA A 25 39.47 39.31 17.29
C ALA A 25 39.77 40.72 17.87
N ALA A 26 38.82 41.55 18.31
CA ALA A 26 37.40 41.39 18.61
C ALA A 26 36.64 42.74 18.51
N ALA A 27 35.35 42.60 18.22
CA ALA A 27 34.16 43.43 18.47
C ALA A 27 34.27 44.88 18.97
N ALA A 28 33.49 45.76 18.33
CA ALA A 28 32.58 46.68 19.01
C ALA A 28 31.36 46.96 18.12
N ALA A 29 30.18 46.84 18.71
CA ALA A 29 28.87 46.98 18.09
C ALA A 29 28.59 48.40 17.58
N LEU A 30 27.80 48.51 16.51
CA LEU A 30 26.96 49.67 16.26
C LEU A 30 25.63 49.24 15.62
N THR A 31 24.57 49.40 16.39
CA THR A 31 23.18 49.36 15.96
C THR A 31 22.89 50.51 15.01
N GLY A 32 22.19 50.24 13.91
CA GLY A 32 21.72 51.29 13.01
C GLY A 32 21.15 50.79 11.69
N GLY A 33 19.88 50.39 11.71
CA GLY A 33 18.91 50.43 10.60
C GLY A 33 19.37 49.97 9.21
N LEU A 34 19.15 48.70 8.88
CA LEU A 34 19.19 48.22 7.50
C LEU A 34 17.79 48.37 6.88
N LEU A 35 17.67 49.23 5.86
CA LEU A 35 16.55 49.19 4.94
C LEU A 35 16.56 47.82 4.25
N ALA A 36 15.57 46.98 4.58
CA ALA A 36 15.32 45.74 3.85
C ALA A 36 14.69 46.09 2.49
N THR A 37 15.50 46.03 1.44
CA THR A 37 14.99 45.83 0.08
C THR A 37 14.60 44.36 -0.03
N SER A 38 13.30 44.07 -0.01
CA SER A 38 12.75 42.75 -0.32
C SER A 38 13.06 42.42 -1.78
N ALA A 39 14.15 41.70 -2.01
CA ALA A 39 14.30 40.93 -3.24
C ALA A 39 13.24 39.83 -3.16
N GLY A 40 12.20 39.95 -3.99
CA GLY A 40 11.25 38.87 -4.19
C GLY A 40 12.02 37.66 -4.69
N VAL A 41 12.15 36.65 -3.85
CA VAL A 41 12.34 35.30 -4.33
C VAL A 41 11.10 35.01 -5.16
N ALA A 42 11.27 34.75 -6.44
CA ALA A 42 10.24 34.04 -7.18
C ALA A 42 10.13 32.69 -6.48
N SER A 43 9.07 32.50 -5.69
CA SER A 43 8.59 31.16 -5.42
C SER A 43 8.37 30.55 -6.80
N ALA A 44 9.11 29.48 -7.11
CA ALA A 44 8.60 28.55 -8.09
C ALA A 44 7.18 28.22 -7.61
N ASP A 45 6.18 28.37 -8.47
CA ASP A 45 4.96 27.58 -8.33
C ASP A 45 5.47 26.14 -8.18
N THR A 46 5.41 25.62 -6.96
CA THR A 46 5.09 24.21 -6.80
C THR A 46 3.71 24.13 -7.44
N ALA A 47 3.66 23.69 -8.70
CA ALA A 47 2.50 22.92 -9.11
C ALA A 47 2.23 21.96 -7.96
N ALA A 48 0.98 21.89 -7.48
CA ALA A 48 0.59 20.87 -6.53
C ALA A 48 1.29 19.58 -6.96
N ALA A 49 2.16 19.05 -6.12
CA ALA A 49 2.55 17.67 -6.31
C ALA A 49 1.21 16.94 -6.31
N GLY A 50 0.89 16.25 -7.40
CA GLY A 50 -0.35 15.47 -7.43
C GLY A 50 -0.38 14.61 -6.18
N VAL A 51 -1.56 14.49 -5.59
CA VAL A 51 -1.78 13.50 -4.54
C VAL A 51 -1.74 12.15 -5.26
N SER A 52 -0.54 11.59 -5.47
CA SER A 52 -0.41 10.19 -5.89
C SER A 52 0.01 9.41 -4.66
N GLN A 53 -0.69 8.30 -4.40
CA GLN A 53 -0.11 7.23 -3.59
C GLN A 53 1.21 6.76 -4.24
N ALA A 54 2.01 6.04 -3.48
CA ALA A 54 3.31 5.58 -3.96
C ALA A 54 3.11 4.44 -4.98
N ASP A 55 3.25 4.71 -6.27
CA ASP A 55 3.30 3.64 -7.28
C ASP A 55 4.54 2.76 -7.05
N ALA A 56 4.39 1.44 -7.01
CA ALA A 56 5.53 0.53 -6.94
C ALA A 56 6.32 0.51 -8.27
N ASP A 57 7.66 0.48 -8.22
CA ASP A 57 8.54 0.32 -9.39
C ASP A 57 9.64 -0.71 -9.09
N PHE A 58 9.28 -2.00 -9.16
CA PHE A 58 10.18 -3.11 -8.86
C PHE A 58 11.36 -3.21 -9.83
N ASN A 59 11.26 -2.54 -10.98
CA ASN A 59 12.21 -2.64 -12.08
C ASN A 59 13.00 -1.35 -12.38
N GLY A 60 12.63 -0.25 -11.73
CA GLY A 60 13.28 1.05 -11.78
C GLY A 60 13.22 1.73 -13.16
N ASP A 61 12.18 1.44 -13.96
CA ASP A 61 12.03 2.03 -15.29
C ASP A 61 11.11 3.27 -15.33
N GLY A 62 10.56 3.64 -14.16
CA GLY A 62 9.73 4.82 -13.95
C GLY A 62 8.29 4.64 -14.43
N TYR A 63 7.82 3.41 -14.59
CA TYR A 63 6.42 3.06 -14.75
C TYR A 63 5.99 2.27 -13.52
N ALA A 64 4.77 2.49 -13.07
CA ALA A 64 4.22 1.69 -11.99
C ALA A 64 4.16 0.20 -12.39
N ASP A 65 4.42 -0.67 -11.44
CA ASP A 65 4.40 -2.11 -11.54
C ASP A 65 3.42 -2.66 -10.48
N ALA A 66 2.65 -3.69 -10.83
CA ALA A 66 1.72 -4.31 -9.90
C ALA A 66 1.99 -5.80 -9.71
N VAL A 67 1.48 -6.37 -8.63
CA VAL A 67 1.53 -7.82 -8.38
C VAL A 67 0.15 -8.33 -8.01
N ALA A 68 -0.29 -9.38 -8.70
CA ALA A 68 -1.53 -10.08 -8.39
C ALA A 68 -1.24 -11.51 -7.91
N SER A 69 -1.99 -11.96 -6.92
CA SER A 69 -1.88 -13.31 -6.40
C SER A 69 -2.61 -14.33 -7.28
N ALA A 70 -2.03 -15.53 -7.35
CA ALA A 70 -2.70 -16.78 -7.68
C ALA A 70 -2.31 -17.84 -6.63
N TYR A 71 -2.56 -17.52 -5.35
CA TYR A 71 -2.13 -18.33 -4.19
C TYR A 71 -2.64 -19.79 -4.23
N GLY A 72 -3.75 -20.06 -4.93
CA GLY A 72 -4.29 -21.40 -5.11
C GLY A 72 -3.60 -22.23 -6.20
N ALA A 73 -2.66 -21.63 -6.93
CA ALA A 73 -2.06 -22.23 -8.12
C ALA A 73 -1.21 -23.47 -7.80
N TYR A 74 -1.15 -24.38 -8.77
CA TYR A 74 -0.23 -25.51 -8.72
C TYR A 74 1.18 -25.07 -9.12
N VAL A 75 2.18 -25.60 -8.42
CA VAL A 75 3.60 -25.44 -8.79
C VAL A 75 4.27 -26.80 -8.82
N ASN A 76 4.80 -27.20 -9.98
CA ASN A 76 5.46 -28.50 -10.18
C ASN A 76 4.67 -29.72 -9.65
N GLY A 77 3.34 -29.67 -9.71
CA GLY A 77 2.44 -30.73 -9.28
C GLY A 77 2.00 -30.67 -7.81
N GLN A 78 2.49 -29.69 -7.04
CA GLN A 78 2.00 -29.40 -5.70
C GLN A 78 0.74 -28.54 -5.78
N ALA A 79 -0.33 -28.98 -5.12
CA ALA A 79 -1.62 -28.29 -5.11
C ALA A 79 -1.57 -27.11 -4.14
N SER A 80 -2.16 -25.96 -4.52
CA SER A 80 -2.23 -24.77 -3.64
C SER A 80 -0.87 -24.35 -3.09
N ALA A 81 0.15 -24.45 -3.93
CA ALA A 81 1.50 -23.98 -3.60
C ALA A 81 1.61 -22.46 -3.76
N GLY A 82 0.86 -21.88 -4.70
CA GLY A 82 0.80 -20.44 -4.92
C GLY A 82 1.84 -19.88 -5.88
N GLN A 83 1.45 -18.85 -6.61
CA GLN A 83 2.29 -18.08 -7.51
C GLN A 83 1.86 -16.61 -7.50
N LEU A 84 2.81 -15.70 -7.71
CA LEU A 84 2.57 -14.29 -8.00
C LEU A 84 2.59 -14.06 -9.51
N ALA A 85 1.73 -13.17 -9.99
CA ALA A 85 1.71 -12.61 -11.32
C ALA A 85 2.16 -11.15 -11.27
N VAL A 86 3.39 -10.88 -11.70
CA VAL A 86 3.93 -9.51 -11.75
C VAL A 86 3.57 -8.87 -13.07
N VAL A 87 3.02 -7.66 -13.00
CA VAL A 87 2.68 -6.78 -14.12
C VAL A 87 3.69 -5.64 -14.10
N TYR A 88 4.70 -5.73 -14.96
CA TYR A 88 5.61 -4.61 -15.18
C TYR A 88 4.94 -3.58 -16.10
N GLY A 89 4.84 -2.34 -15.67
CA GLY A 89 4.34 -1.22 -16.46
C GLY A 89 5.22 -0.93 -17.68
N GLY A 90 4.78 0.00 -18.52
CA GLY A 90 5.64 0.46 -19.61
C GLY A 90 4.97 1.20 -20.77
N ALA A 91 5.72 2.12 -21.37
CA ALA A 91 5.25 2.94 -22.51
C ALA A 91 4.81 2.17 -23.76
N THR A 92 5.20 0.90 -23.91
CA THR A 92 4.77 0.06 -25.05
C THR A 92 3.79 -1.05 -24.66
N GLY A 93 3.20 -0.92 -23.48
CA GLY A 93 2.34 -1.91 -22.86
C GLY A 93 3.10 -2.83 -21.91
N ASN A 94 2.33 -3.50 -21.06
CA ASN A 94 2.83 -4.19 -19.89
C ASN A 94 3.62 -5.46 -20.25
N HIS A 95 4.52 -5.85 -19.35
CA HIS A 95 5.29 -7.08 -19.41
C HIS A 95 5.00 -7.95 -18.19
N TYR A 96 4.82 -9.25 -18.40
CA TYR A 96 4.36 -10.14 -17.31
C TYR A 96 5.45 -11.14 -16.88
N ALA A 97 5.49 -11.44 -15.59
CA ALA A 97 6.28 -12.54 -15.04
C ALA A 97 5.47 -13.34 -14.01
N THR A 98 5.82 -14.62 -13.84
CA THR A 98 5.25 -15.47 -12.79
C THR A 98 6.33 -15.90 -11.81
N ILE A 99 6.06 -15.80 -10.51
CA ILE A 99 7.01 -16.11 -9.45
C ILE A 99 6.41 -17.11 -8.48
N SER A 100 7.21 -18.08 -8.03
CA SER A 100 6.85 -19.05 -6.97
C SER A 100 8.08 -19.35 -6.13
N GLN A 101 7.92 -20.08 -5.02
CA GLN A 101 9.07 -20.60 -4.25
C GLN A 101 10.01 -21.52 -5.05
N ASN A 102 9.56 -22.06 -6.19
CA ASN A 102 10.42 -22.84 -7.09
C ASN A 102 11.15 -21.98 -8.14
N SER A 103 10.88 -20.67 -8.20
CA SER A 103 11.56 -19.77 -9.13
C SER A 103 13.03 -19.58 -8.71
N PRO A 104 13.99 -19.53 -9.66
CA PRO A 104 15.39 -19.34 -9.32
C PRO A 104 15.62 -18.07 -8.48
N GLY A 105 16.32 -18.21 -7.36
CA GLY A 105 16.65 -17.10 -6.47
C GLY A 105 15.58 -16.78 -5.42
N VAL A 106 14.37 -17.34 -5.54
CA VAL A 106 13.33 -17.25 -4.52
C VAL A 106 13.61 -18.27 -3.41
N PRO A 107 13.55 -17.90 -2.12
CA PRO A 107 13.71 -18.83 -1.02
C PRO A 107 12.57 -19.87 -0.93
N GLY A 108 12.87 -21.02 -0.33
CA GLY A 108 11.90 -22.09 -0.10
C GLY A 108 11.84 -23.11 -1.23
N THR A 109 10.82 -23.96 -1.19
CA THR A 109 10.49 -24.92 -2.25
C THR A 109 8.99 -25.13 -2.19
N ALA A 110 8.30 -25.05 -3.32
CA ALA A 110 6.87 -25.24 -3.32
C ALA A 110 6.49 -26.66 -2.86
N GLU A 111 5.55 -26.68 -1.93
CA GLU A 111 4.90 -27.81 -1.28
C GLU A 111 3.38 -27.62 -1.35
N ALA A 112 2.64 -28.64 -0.93
CA ALA A 112 1.19 -28.63 -1.10
C ALA A 112 0.53 -27.88 0.05
N GLY A 113 -0.08 -26.74 -0.24
CA GLY A 113 -0.78 -25.92 0.75
C GLY A 113 0.00 -24.70 1.25
N ASP A 114 1.15 -24.37 0.67
CA ASP A 114 1.98 -23.25 1.12
C ASP A 114 1.29 -21.89 0.96
N LEU A 115 0.44 -21.78 -0.08
CA LEU A 115 -0.28 -20.55 -0.41
C LEU A 115 0.67 -19.36 -0.58
N PHE A 116 1.78 -19.54 -1.29
CA PHE A 116 2.71 -18.46 -1.59
C PHE A 116 2.01 -17.34 -2.38
N GLY A 117 2.10 -16.11 -1.86
CA GLY A 117 1.32 -14.98 -2.35
C GLY A 117 -0.07 -14.89 -1.75
N GLY A 118 -0.37 -15.59 -0.65
CA GLY A 118 -1.67 -15.49 0.02
C GLY A 118 -1.94 -14.09 0.58
N ASP A 119 -0.87 -13.35 0.90
CA ASP A 119 -0.86 -11.92 1.17
C ASP A 119 0.53 -11.36 0.84
N SER A 120 0.61 -10.06 0.51
CA SER A 120 1.85 -9.41 0.11
C SER A 120 1.81 -7.90 0.25
N ALA A 121 2.96 -7.29 0.52
CA ALA A 121 3.11 -5.84 0.57
C ALA A 121 4.39 -5.37 -0.16
N TYR A 122 4.49 -4.10 -0.56
CA TYR A 122 5.70 -3.56 -1.23
C TYR A 122 6.39 -2.41 -0.50
N GLY A 123 7.61 -2.07 -0.94
CA GLY A 123 8.43 -0.96 -0.43
C GLY A 123 9.93 -1.16 -0.70
N ASP A 124 10.75 -0.13 -0.55
CA ASP A 124 12.21 -0.21 -0.73
C ASP A 124 12.89 -0.64 0.59
N PHE A 125 12.77 -1.93 0.92
CA PHE A 125 13.20 -2.47 2.21
C PHE A 125 14.73 -2.40 2.41
N ASP A 126 15.52 -2.35 1.33
CA ASP A 126 16.98 -2.26 1.41
C ASP A 126 17.61 -0.92 0.98
N GLY A 127 16.79 0.05 0.58
CA GLY A 127 17.18 1.42 0.29
C GLY A 127 18.02 1.54 -0.98
N ASP A 128 17.81 0.66 -1.97
CA ASP A 128 18.56 0.64 -3.22
C ASP A 128 17.86 1.37 -4.38
N GLY A 129 16.65 1.87 -4.15
CA GLY A 129 15.85 2.67 -5.06
C GLY A 129 15.04 1.83 -6.06
N TYR A 130 14.81 0.56 -5.77
CA TYR A 130 13.82 -0.29 -6.44
C TYR A 130 12.86 -0.80 -5.37
N ASP A 131 11.57 -0.79 -5.66
CA ASP A 131 10.64 -1.40 -4.72
C ASP A 131 10.85 -2.92 -4.68
N ASP A 132 10.64 -3.48 -3.50
CA ASP A 132 10.70 -4.90 -3.20
C ASP A 132 9.29 -5.42 -2.89
N VAL A 133 9.13 -6.74 -2.80
CA VAL A 133 7.86 -7.37 -2.40
C VAL A 133 8.07 -8.27 -1.20
N LEU A 134 7.40 -7.98 -0.09
CA LEU A 134 7.20 -8.91 1.01
C LEU A 134 6.06 -9.86 0.64
N VAL A 135 6.32 -11.17 0.69
CA VAL A 135 5.32 -12.19 0.33
C VAL A 135 5.19 -13.24 1.41
N GLY A 136 3.95 -13.48 1.81
CA GLY A 136 3.55 -14.57 2.70
C GLY A 136 3.45 -15.93 2.01
N ALA A 137 3.81 -16.99 2.73
CA ALA A 137 3.47 -18.37 2.44
C ALA A 137 3.05 -19.05 3.74
N LEU A 138 1.81 -18.75 4.15
CA LEU A 138 1.28 -19.07 5.47
C LEU A 138 1.25 -20.57 5.77
N GLY A 139 1.23 -21.43 4.74
CA GLY A 139 1.22 -22.88 4.87
C GLY A 139 2.59 -23.54 4.77
N GLU A 140 3.68 -22.78 4.64
CA GLU A 140 5.04 -23.34 4.47
C GLU A 140 5.46 -24.20 5.66
N ASP A 141 6.08 -25.35 5.37
CA ASP A 141 6.76 -26.18 6.38
C ASP A 141 8.13 -25.57 6.76
N VAL A 142 8.27 -25.07 7.99
CA VAL A 142 9.53 -24.50 8.49
C VAL A 142 10.30 -25.53 9.31
N GLY A 143 11.20 -26.25 8.62
CA GLY A 143 12.10 -27.22 9.24
C GLY A 143 11.40 -28.50 9.73
N SER A 144 10.92 -28.51 10.98
CA SER A 144 10.09 -29.61 11.50
C SER A 144 8.70 -29.15 11.95
N ASP A 145 8.45 -27.85 11.87
CA ASP A 145 7.16 -27.23 12.11
C ASP A 145 6.37 -27.33 10.80
N LYS A 146 5.33 -28.18 10.79
CA LYS A 146 4.47 -28.37 9.64
C LYS A 146 3.45 -27.24 9.59
N ASP A 147 3.26 -26.63 8.42
CA ASP A 147 2.36 -25.50 8.19
C ASP A 147 2.64 -24.36 9.21
N GLY A 148 3.93 -24.07 9.41
CA GLY A 148 4.40 -23.05 10.36
C GLY A 148 4.25 -21.63 9.81
N GLY A 149 4.27 -21.51 8.48
CA GLY A 149 4.20 -20.24 7.76
C GLY A 149 5.56 -19.58 7.61
N THR A 150 5.75 -18.86 6.51
CA THR A 150 6.95 -18.04 6.28
C THR A 150 6.59 -16.74 5.56
N ALA A 151 7.52 -15.79 5.61
CA ALA A 151 7.51 -14.63 4.73
C ALA A 151 8.87 -14.49 4.06
N ALA A 152 8.90 -13.97 2.84
CA ALA A 152 10.13 -13.68 2.11
C ALA A 152 10.06 -12.30 1.47
N ILE A 153 11.19 -11.60 1.44
CA ILE A 153 11.33 -10.40 0.62
C ILE A 153 11.86 -10.84 -0.74
N LEU A 154 11.21 -10.42 -1.82
CA LEU A 154 11.68 -10.51 -3.19
C LEU A 154 12.29 -9.17 -3.57
N TRP A 155 13.57 -9.18 -3.89
CA TRP A 155 14.34 -7.97 -4.13
C TRP A 155 14.11 -7.41 -5.54
N GLY A 156 13.71 -6.15 -5.59
CA GLY A 156 13.71 -5.28 -6.75
C GLY A 156 15.09 -5.17 -7.39
N SER A 157 15.09 -4.91 -8.70
CA SER A 157 16.30 -4.63 -9.46
C SER A 157 15.95 -4.14 -10.85
N ALA A 158 16.92 -3.59 -11.59
CA ALA A 158 16.79 -3.30 -13.03
C ALA A 158 16.38 -4.48 -13.94
N THR A 159 16.22 -5.69 -13.40
CA THR A 159 15.70 -6.88 -14.11
C THR A 159 14.45 -7.48 -13.45
N GLY A 160 13.82 -6.71 -12.57
CA GLY A 160 12.69 -7.08 -11.73
C GLY A 160 13.07 -8.03 -10.59
N LEU A 161 12.04 -8.68 -10.05
CA LEU A 161 12.09 -9.58 -8.91
C LEU A 161 12.72 -10.92 -9.30
N LYS A 162 13.99 -11.12 -8.94
CA LYS A 162 14.80 -12.31 -9.36
C LYS A 162 15.60 -12.97 -8.23
N SER A 163 15.56 -12.40 -7.04
CA SER A 163 16.21 -12.94 -5.85
C SER A 163 15.40 -12.59 -4.63
N GLY A 164 15.52 -13.36 -3.55
CA GLY A 164 14.85 -13.02 -2.31
C GLY A 164 15.57 -13.50 -1.07
N THR A 165 15.02 -13.17 0.08
CA THR A 165 15.52 -13.57 1.40
C THR A 165 14.36 -13.85 2.33
N THR A 166 14.40 -14.99 3.02
CA THR A 166 13.40 -15.34 4.03
C THR A 166 13.50 -14.37 5.21
N VAL A 167 12.36 -13.83 5.63
CA VAL A 167 12.22 -13.15 6.92
C VAL A 167 12.07 -14.23 7.98
N ALA A 168 13.00 -14.26 8.93
CA ALA A 168 13.03 -15.32 9.93
C ALA A 168 11.85 -15.17 10.89
N ASP A 169 10.99 -16.19 10.94
CA ASP A 169 9.96 -16.31 11.97
C ASP A 169 10.60 -16.25 13.37
N PRO A 170 10.21 -15.29 14.23
CA PRO A 170 10.70 -15.20 15.61
C PRO A 170 10.31 -16.40 16.49
N ARG A 171 9.35 -17.23 16.06
CA ARG A 171 8.73 -18.31 16.85
C ARG A 171 8.51 -19.62 16.04
N PRO A 172 9.54 -20.22 15.42
CA PRO A 172 9.45 -21.32 14.42
C PRO A 172 9.08 -22.70 14.97
N THR A 173 8.45 -22.78 16.13
CA THR A 173 7.93 -24.03 16.72
C THR A 173 6.48 -23.86 17.19
N LYS A 174 5.83 -22.76 16.84
CA LYS A 174 4.53 -22.38 17.37
C LYS A 174 3.37 -22.81 16.48
N HIS A 175 3.62 -23.23 15.23
CA HIS A 175 2.58 -23.44 14.24
C HIS A 175 1.64 -22.24 14.17
N ASP A 176 2.19 -21.01 14.10
CA ASP A 176 1.42 -19.76 14.20
C ASP A 176 1.13 -19.10 12.85
N LEU A 177 1.35 -19.81 11.73
CA LEU A 177 1.01 -19.33 10.38
C LEU A 177 1.61 -17.94 10.13
N PHE A 178 2.90 -17.79 10.46
CA PHE A 178 3.65 -16.56 10.28
C PHE A 178 3.68 -16.16 8.79
N GLY A 179 3.52 -14.86 8.50
CA GLY A 179 3.38 -14.40 7.12
C GLY A 179 1.99 -14.66 6.55
N GLY A 180 0.98 -14.82 7.41
CA GLY A 180 -0.41 -14.96 6.99
C GLY A 180 -1.09 -13.65 6.63
N VAL A 181 -0.67 -12.56 7.27
CA VAL A 181 -0.98 -11.19 6.86
C VAL A 181 0.28 -10.34 6.97
N VAL A 182 0.53 -9.43 6.03
CA VAL A 182 1.75 -8.62 5.97
C VAL A 182 1.42 -7.18 5.59
N GLU A 183 2.30 -6.25 5.95
CA GLU A 183 2.16 -4.83 5.64
C GLU A 183 3.53 -4.15 5.68
N ALA A 184 3.73 -3.10 4.89
CA ALA A 184 4.92 -2.26 4.88
C ALA A 184 4.65 -0.87 5.50
N GLY A 185 5.68 -0.02 5.59
CA GLY A 185 5.55 1.38 6.02
C GLY A 185 6.71 1.87 6.89
N ASP A 186 7.02 3.16 6.85
CA ASP A 186 8.05 3.81 7.68
C ASP A 186 7.49 4.18 9.07
N PHE A 187 7.25 3.15 9.89
CA PHE A 187 6.62 3.33 11.20
C PHE A 187 7.49 4.09 12.22
N ASP A 188 8.79 4.25 11.94
CA ASP A 188 9.73 4.96 12.80
C ASP A 188 10.27 6.29 12.25
N GLY A 189 9.98 6.60 10.99
CA GLY A 189 10.25 7.88 10.36
C GLY A 189 11.71 8.05 10.01
N ASP A 190 12.43 6.94 9.79
CA ASP A 190 13.85 6.95 9.44
C ASP A 190 14.11 7.00 7.93
N GLY A 191 13.04 6.96 7.13
CA GLY A 191 13.03 6.99 5.67
C GLY A 191 13.37 5.64 5.04
N LYS A 192 13.15 4.52 5.74
CA LYS A 192 13.27 3.17 5.21
C LYS A 192 12.04 2.38 5.63
N ASP A 193 11.46 1.65 4.68
CA ASP A 193 10.25 0.89 4.94
C ASP A 193 10.52 -0.24 5.94
N ASP A 194 9.74 -0.25 7.02
CA ASP A 194 9.63 -1.35 7.96
C ASP A 194 8.65 -2.39 7.39
N ILE A 195 8.58 -3.56 8.03
CA ILE A 195 7.52 -4.53 7.75
C ILE A 195 6.82 -4.98 9.03
N ALA A 196 5.51 -5.14 8.93
CA ALA A 196 4.64 -5.70 9.94
C ALA A 196 4.12 -7.06 9.46
N ILE A 197 4.27 -8.11 10.28
CA ILE A 197 3.85 -9.46 9.93
C ILE A 197 2.94 -10.01 11.02
N GLY A 198 1.73 -10.37 10.63
CA GLY A 198 0.78 -11.09 11.46
C GLY A 198 0.94 -12.61 11.37
N SER A 199 0.45 -13.25 12.43
CA SER A 199 0.31 -14.70 12.55
C SER A 199 -1.19 -15.00 12.71
N LEU A 200 -1.77 -15.84 11.84
CA LEU A 200 -3.21 -16.12 11.91
C LEU A 200 -3.58 -16.78 13.25
N GLY A 201 -4.64 -16.29 13.89
CA GLY A 201 -5.04 -16.70 15.24
C GLY A 201 -4.19 -16.13 16.38
N ALA A 202 -3.14 -15.35 16.09
CA ALA A 202 -2.40 -14.58 17.08
C ALA A 202 -3.02 -13.19 17.31
N THR A 203 -2.65 -12.55 18.41
CA THR A 203 -3.09 -11.18 18.78
C THR A 203 -1.93 -10.19 18.76
N THR A 204 -0.86 -10.56 18.06
CA THR A 204 0.38 -9.80 18.03
C THR A 204 0.89 -9.72 16.60
N VAL A 205 1.46 -8.58 16.27
CA VAL A 205 2.16 -8.32 15.01
C VAL A 205 3.66 -8.30 15.32
N ASP A 206 4.46 -8.96 14.49
CA ASP A 206 5.91 -8.86 14.55
C ASP A 206 6.37 -7.78 13.57
N VAL A 207 6.97 -6.72 14.10
CA VAL A 207 7.44 -5.56 13.36
C VAL A 207 8.95 -5.64 13.25
N PHE A 208 9.47 -5.48 12.04
CA PHE A 208 10.90 -5.52 11.74
C PHE A 208 11.29 -4.20 11.08
N SER A 209 12.29 -3.52 11.65
CA SER A 209 12.68 -2.23 11.11
C SER A 209 13.48 -2.35 9.81
N GLY A 210 13.29 -1.36 8.93
CA GLY A 210 13.88 -1.21 7.61
C GLY A 210 15.40 -1.14 7.56
N GLY A 211 15.94 -1.16 6.35
CA GLY A 211 17.39 -1.30 6.11
C GLY A 211 17.82 -2.75 6.14
N PHE A 212 17.02 -3.60 5.51
CA PHE A 212 17.23 -5.02 5.43
C PHE A 212 18.54 -5.33 4.69
N SER A 213 19.22 -6.37 5.14
CA SER A 213 20.35 -6.93 4.40
C SER A 213 19.84 -8.09 3.55
N ARG A 214 20.09 -8.05 2.23
CA ARG A 214 19.83 -9.18 1.30
C ARG A 214 20.50 -10.51 1.69
N THR A 215 21.34 -10.53 2.73
CA THR A 215 22.01 -11.75 3.21
C THR A 215 21.61 -12.16 4.62
N THR A 216 21.20 -11.22 5.46
CA THR A 216 20.95 -11.48 6.89
C THR A 216 19.57 -11.06 7.36
N GLY A 217 18.75 -10.45 6.50
CA GLY A 217 17.42 -9.93 6.85
C GLY A 217 17.48 -8.67 7.72
N ALA A 218 16.40 -8.42 8.46
CA ALA A 218 16.23 -7.26 9.34
C ALA A 218 17.21 -7.27 10.52
N ALA A 219 17.60 -6.07 10.96
CA ALA A 219 18.51 -5.88 12.10
C ALA A 219 17.77 -5.73 13.44
N VAL A 220 16.53 -5.25 13.42
CA VAL A 220 15.72 -4.93 14.61
C VAL A 220 14.35 -5.60 14.47
N HIS A 221 13.88 -6.20 15.56
CA HIS A 221 12.58 -6.87 15.64
C HIS A 221 11.90 -6.54 16.96
N LYS A 222 10.57 -6.41 16.90
CA LYS A 222 9.68 -6.21 18.04
C LYS A 222 8.36 -6.92 17.82
N THR A 223 7.85 -7.58 18.87
CA THR A 223 6.47 -8.05 18.88
C THR A 223 5.56 -6.98 19.49
N LEU A 224 4.60 -6.49 18.70
CA LEU A 224 3.56 -5.53 19.06
C LEU A 224 2.30 -6.25 19.55
N SER A 225 1.70 -5.76 20.64
CA SER A 225 0.38 -6.22 21.10
C SER A 225 -0.69 -5.25 20.60
N THR A 226 -1.69 -5.73 19.86
CA THR A 226 -2.55 -4.88 19.04
C THR A 226 -3.91 -4.53 19.66
N GLY A 227 -4.27 -5.15 20.79
CA GLY A 227 -5.58 -4.97 21.43
C GLY A 227 -6.67 -5.93 20.93
N VAL A 228 -6.44 -6.57 19.78
CA VAL A 228 -7.26 -7.65 19.20
C VAL A 228 -7.29 -8.88 20.13
N GLN A 229 -8.38 -9.67 20.10
CA GLN A 229 -8.55 -10.85 20.94
C GLN A 229 -8.20 -12.19 20.29
N THR A 230 -7.89 -13.15 21.17
CA THR A 230 -7.58 -14.54 20.80
C THR A 230 -8.82 -15.23 20.23
N GLY A 231 -8.69 -15.84 19.06
CA GLY A 231 -9.80 -16.45 18.32
C GLY A 231 -9.51 -16.39 16.84
N ASP A 232 -10.21 -15.50 16.14
CA ASP A 232 -10.03 -15.25 14.70
C ASP A 232 -8.65 -14.62 14.40
N GLY A 233 -8.06 -13.91 15.37
CA GLY A 233 -6.73 -13.32 15.25
C GLY A 233 -6.75 -11.99 14.49
N ILE A 234 -5.62 -11.66 13.89
CA ILE A 234 -5.48 -10.50 12.99
C ILE A 234 -5.90 -10.95 11.59
N ASN A 235 -6.75 -10.15 10.94
CA ASN A 235 -7.32 -10.50 9.62
C ASN A 235 -6.73 -9.70 8.45
N SER A 236 -6.37 -8.43 8.68
CA SER A 236 -5.61 -7.62 7.71
C SER A 236 -4.85 -6.52 8.46
N LEU A 237 -3.88 -5.94 7.76
CA LEU A 237 -3.00 -4.87 8.18
C LEU A 237 -2.94 -3.85 7.03
N HIS A 238 -2.91 -2.56 7.34
CA HIS A 238 -2.70 -1.49 6.36
C HIS A 238 -1.98 -0.33 7.04
N SER A 239 -1.29 0.51 6.28
CA SER A 239 -0.50 1.63 6.80
C SER A 239 -0.77 2.96 6.10
N GLY A 240 -0.33 4.05 6.73
CA GLY A 240 -0.47 5.43 6.24
C GLY A 240 -0.39 6.46 7.37
N ASP A 241 -0.23 7.74 7.07
CA ASP A 241 0.00 8.82 8.04
C ASP A 241 -1.30 9.58 8.39
N ALA A 242 -2.19 8.91 9.12
CA ALA A 242 -3.49 9.48 9.51
C ALA A 242 -3.39 10.64 10.52
N ASN A 243 -2.18 10.98 10.97
CA ASN A 243 -1.93 12.08 11.90
C ASN A 243 -0.94 13.15 11.40
N GLY A 244 -0.41 12.98 10.18
CA GLY A 244 0.41 13.96 9.47
C GLY A 244 1.73 14.26 10.18
N ASP A 245 2.29 13.31 10.93
CA ASP A 245 3.55 13.49 11.65
C ASP A 245 4.79 12.97 10.89
N GLY A 246 4.60 12.49 9.66
CA GLY A 246 5.61 11.96 8.76
C GLY A 246 6.13 10.59 9.18
N LYS A 247 5.32 9.81 9.88
CA LYS A 247 5.55 8.38 10.15
C LYS A 247 4.28 7.64 9.79
N ASP A 248 4.43 6.49 9.17
CA ASP A 248 3.28 5.67 8.90
C ASP A 248 2.73 5.12 10.22
N ASP A 249 1.40 5.12 10.30
CA ASP A 249 0.63 4.48 11.34
C ASP A 249 0.23 3.08 10.86
N LEU A 250 -0.13 2.19 11.79
CA LEU A 250 -0.61 0.85 11.44
C LEU A 250 -2.08 0.69 11.84
N ILE A 251 -2.90 0.26 10.88
CA ILE A 251 -4.24 -0.26 11.12
C ILE A 251 -4.15 -1.77 11.31
N VAL A 252 -4.72 -2.26 12.41
CA VAL A 252 -4.81 -3.69 12.68
C VAL A 252 -6.27 -4.09 12.75
N ASN A 253 -6.71 -4.92 11.79
CA ASN A 253 -8.03 -5.52 11.85
C ASN A 253 -8.04 -6.81 12.68
N GLY A 254 -9.06 -6.98 13.51
CA GLY A 254 -9.37 -8.27 14.13
C GLY A 254 -10.59 -8.21 15.03
N TYR A 255 -10.91 -9.32 15.69
CA TYR A 255 -12.13 -9.42 16.49
C TYR A 255 -12.04 -8.68 17.84
N ASP A 256 -13.06 -7.86 18.15
CA ASP A 256 -13.26 -7.24 19.47
C ASP A 256 -14.49 -7.83 20.19
N PRO A 257 -14.33 -8.47 21.36
CA PRO A 257 -15.45 -9.11 22.07
C PRO A 257 -16.36 -8.12 22.80
N SER A 258 -15.98 -6.84 22.92
CA SER A 258 -16.74 -5.86 23.69
C SER A 258 -18.08 -5.56 23.01
N ASP A 259 -18.11 -5.62 21.68
CA ASP A 259 -19.29 -5.52 20.84
C ASP A 259 -19.55 -6.74 19.95
N ASN A 260 -18.62 -7.71 19.88
CA ASN A 260 -18.67 -8.90 19.03
C ASN A 260 -18.68 -8.57 17.54
N LEU A 261 -17.79 -7.67 17.14
CA LEU A 261 -17.60 -7.22 15.77
C LEU A 261 -16.11 -7.31 15.41
N ASN A 262 -15.81 -7.36 14.12
CA ASN A 262 -14.48 -7.01 13.65
C ASN A 262 -14.23 -5.53 13.90
N ALA A 263 -13.02 -5.21 14.32
CA ALA A 263 -12.61 -3.89 14.72
C ALA A 263 -11.26 -3.55 14.11
N ASN A 264 -11.16 -2.31 13.66
CA ASN A 264 -9.90 -1.71 13.25
C ASN A 264 -9.29 -0.96 14.43
N TYR A 265 -8.02 -1.19 14.70
CA TYR A 265 -7.24 -0.43 15.68
C TYR A 265 -6.18 0.38 14.96
N TRP A 266 -6.28 1.70 15.04
CA TRP A 266 -5.22 2.62 14.63
C TRP A 266 -4.13 2.66 15.70
N ILE A 267 -2.89 2.42 15.31
CA ILE A 267 -1.72 2.42 16.18
C ILE A 267 -0.70 3.39 15.58
N PRO A 268 -0.46 4.55 16.21
CA PRO A 268 0.40 5.54 15.59
C PRO A 268 1.87 5.13 15.57
N GLY A 269 2.53 5.51 14.48
CA GLY A 269 3.98 5.52 14.31
C GLY A 269 4.66 6.44 15.32
N SER A 270 5.94 6.22 15.55
CA SER A 270 6.74 7.11 16.41
C SER A 270 8.22 6.93 16.12
N THR A 271 9.07 7.87 16.51
CA THR A 271 10.55 7.71 16.38
C THR A 271 11.18 6.48 17.06
N THR A 272 10.36 5.66 17.73
CA THR A 272 10.75 4.37 18.33
C THR A 272 9.94 3.18 17.77
N GLY A 273 9.29 3.38 16.62
CA GLY A 273 8.32 2.49 15.99
C GLY A 273 6.97 2.45 16.69
N LEU A 274 6.14 1.50 16.28
CA LEU A 274 4.76 1.31 16.74
C LEU A 274 4.66 0.93 18.22
N THR A 275 3.77 1.57 18.99
CA THR A 275 3.40 1.10 20.34
C THR A 275 1.90 1.21 20.56
N ASN A 276 1.31 0.28 21.31
CA ASN A 276 -0.12 0.32 21.59
C ASN A 276 -0.56 1.35 22.64
N SER A 277 0.33 2.22 23.11
CA SER A 277 0.02 3.17 24.19
C SER A 277 -0.96 4.25 23.77
N ALA A 278 -1.03 4.54 22.47
CA ALA A 278 -1.93 5.51 21.86
C ALA A 278 -2.93 4.85 20.89
N ALA A 279 -3.09 3.52 20.95
CA ALA A 279 -3.99 2.81 20.06
C ALA A 279 -5.44 3.28 20.23
N GLN A 280 -6.12 3.49 19.11
CA GLN A 280 -7.52 3.91 19.04
C GLN A 280 -8.35 2.86 18.30
N LYS A 281 -9.49 2.48 18.88
CA LYS A 281 -10.49 1.67 18.17
C LYS A 281 -11.25 2.57 17.20
N LEU A 282 -11.33 2.14 15.95
CA LEU A 282 -12.07 2.77 14.86
C LEU A 282 -13.46 2.12 14.67
N PRO A 283 -14.32 2.67 13.80
CA PRO A 283 -15.52 1.97 13.36
C PRO A 283 -15.23 0.55 12.86
N ALA A 284 -16.23 -0.32 13.02
CA ALA A 284 -16.12 -1.72 12.62
C ALA A 284 -16.21 -1.89 11.09
N GLY A 285 -15.44 -2.85 10.60
CA GLY A 285 -15.25 -3.21 9.19
C GLY A 285 -14.09 -4.20 9.08
N ILE A 286 -13.70 -4.56 7.87
CA ILE A 286 -12.61 -5.52 7.65
C ILE A 286 -11.51 -4.91 6.82
N ILE A 287 -11.82 -4.56 5.58
CA ILE A 287 -10.85 -3.98 4.64
C ILE A 287 -10.65 -2.51 4.98
N THR A 288 -9.40 -2.05 4.95
CA THR A 288 -9.08 -0.65 5.11
C THR A 288 -8.09 -0.19 4.07
N ASP A 289 -8.11 1.09 3.75
CA ASP A 289 -7.08 1.74 2.95
C ASP A 289 -6.92 3.18 3.46
N LEU A 290 -5.79 3.83 3.18
CA LEU A 290 -5.43 5.14 3.71
C LEU A 290 -4.98 6.11 2.62
N GLY A 291 -5.48 7.35 2.70
CA GLY A 291 -5.04 8.44 1.85
C GLY A 291 -5.81 9.72 2.12
N ASP A 292 -5.21 10.87 1.82
CA ASP A 292 -5.80 12.20 2.03
C ASP A 292 -6.94 12.47 1.03
N THR A 293 -8.17 12.05 1.37
CA THR A 293 -9.32 12.13 0.45
C THR A 293 -9.95 13.52 0.37
N ASP A 294 -9.68 14.39 1.35
CA ASP A 294 -10.21 15.76 1.40
C ASP A 294 -9.13 16.87 1.31
N GLU A 295 -7.89 16.49 1.04
CA GLU A 295 -6.71 17.35 0.86
C GLU A 295 -6.38 18.24 2.07
N ASP A 296 -6.65 17.76 3.28
CA ASP A 296 -6.38 18.50 4.51
C ASP A 296 -4.97 18.24 5.10
N GLY A 297 -4.23 17.30 4.48
CA GLY A 297 -2.86 16.91 4.81
C GLY A 297 -2.74 15.80 5.85
N TYR A 298 -3.82 15.07 6.13
CA TYR A 298 -3.83 13.86 6.94
C TYR A 298 -4.45 12.72 6.14
N ASP A 299 -3.87 11.52 6.20
CA ASP A 299 -4.51 10.39 5.54
C ASP A 299 -5.85 10.06 6.22
N ASP A 300 -6.90 9.93 5.41
CA ASP A 300 -8.19 9.44 5.85
C ASP A 300 -8.21 7.91 5.78
N ILE A 301 -8.96 7.30 6.69
CA ILE A 301 -9.06 5.83 6.74
C ILE A 301 -10.37 5.41 6.10
N VAL A 302 -10.29 4.76 4.95
CA VAL A 302 -11.43 4.14 4.28
C VAL A 302 -11.66 2.75 4.88
N ILE A 303 -12.91 2.38 5.15
CA ILE A 303 -13.26 1.11 5.79
C ILE A 303 -14.40 0.42 5.05
N GLY A 304 -14.11 -0.74 4.45
CA GLY A 304 -15.06 -1.65 3.84
C GLY A 304 -15.82 -2.50 4.87
N ASN A 305 -17.14 -2.63 4.69
CA ASN A 305 -17.99 -3.43 5.55
C ASN A 305 -19.09 -4.17 4.77
N SER A 306 -18.78 -5.40 4.37
CA SER A 306 -19.59 -6.19 3.45
C SER A 306 -20.60 -7.15 4.11
N TRP A 307 -20.49 -7.45 5.41
CA TRP A 307 -21.30 -8.54 6.02
C TRP A 307 -21.65 -8.45 7.52
N ASP A 308 -21.19 -7.44 8.28
CA ASP A 308 -21.39 -7.44 9.73
C ASP A 308 -22.86 -7.18 10.12
N SER A 309 -23.50 -8.19 10.71
CA SER A 309 -24.93 -8.15 11.04
C SER A 309 -25.35 -7.15 12.13
N GLY A 310 -24.38 -6.56 12.83
CA GLY A 310 -24.59 -5.49 13.80
C GLY A 310 -24.60 -4.08 13.18
N ILE A 311 -24.25 -3.92 11.90
CA ILE A 311 -23.95 -2.63 11.28
C ILE A 311 -25.00 -2.31 10.22
N ALA A 312 -25.63 -1.13 10.35
CA ALA A 312 -26.70 -0.72 9.44
C ALA A 312 -26.16 -0.50 8.02
N GLY A 313 -26.73 -1.21 7.04
CA GLY A 313 -26.32 -1.19 5.63
C GLY A 313 -25.49 -2.40 5.21
N ALA A 314 -24.57 -2.87 6.08
CA ALA A 314 -23.67 -3.99 5.78
C ALA A 314 -24.42 -5.25 5.33
N THR A 315 -25.47 -5.65 6.05
CA THR A 315 -26.27 -6.85 5.70
C THR A 315 -27.26 -6.67 4.56
N THR A 316 -27.44 -5.45 4.06
CA THR A 316 -28.35 -5.18 2.93
C THR A 316 -27.62 -5.29 1.60
N GLY A 317 -26.31 -5.03 1.55
CA GLY A 317 -25.46 -5.19 0.37
C GLY A 317 -24.05 -4.62 0.54
N GLY A 318 -23.61 -4.37 1.78
CA GLY A 318 -22.32 -3.74 2.07
C GLY A 318 -22.35 -2.22 2.22
N SER A 319 -21.25 -1.65 2.71
CA SER A 319 -21.02 -0.21 2.82
C SER A 319 -19.55 0.12 2.99
N VAL A 320 -19.17 1.33 2.60
CA VAL A 320 -17.85 1.92 2.88
C VAL A 320 -18.01 3.12 3.80
N TYR A 321 -17.03 3.32 4.68
CA TYR A 321 -16.88 4.51 5.53
C TYR A 321 -15.58 5.23 5.20
N VAL A 322 -15.57 6.56 5.32
CA VAL A 322 -14.33 7.35 5.37
C VAL A 322 -14.25 7.93 6.77
N VAL A 323 -13.13 7.75 7.47
CA VAL A 323 -12.87 8.30 8.80
C VAL A 323 -11.76 9.32 8.68
N HIS A 324 -12.08 10.60 8.90
CA HIS A 324 -11.11 11.64 8.57
C HIS A 324 -9.89 11.64 9.48
N GLY A 325 -8.72 11.79 8.86
CA GLY A 325 -7.44 12.02 9.53
C GLY A 325 -7.42 13.34 10.27
N THR A 326 -6.61 13.45 11.33
CA THR A 326 -6.35 14.76 11.97
C THR A 326 -5.00 14.75 12.65
N ALA A 327 -4.44 15.91 12.97
CA ALA A 327 -3.23 16.02 13.80
C ALA A 327 -3.28 15.33 15.19
N SER A 328 -4.45 14.88 15.65
CA SER A 328 -4.62 14.12 16.89
C SER A 328 -4.90 12.62 16.65
N GLY A 329 -4.79 12.17 15.41
CA GLY A 329 -5.25 10.88 14.93
C GLY A 329 -6.67 10.92 14.34
N PRO A 330 -7.14 9.79 13.81
CA PRO A 330 -8.42 9.69 13.10
C PRO A 330 -9.63 10.08 13.96
N SER A 331 -10.55 10.84 13.39
CA SER A 331 -11.77 11.32 14.06
C SER A 331 -12.93 10.36 13.83
N ALA A 332 -13.07 9.33 14.67
CA ALA A 332 -14.14 8.32 14.53
C ALA A 332 -15.59 8.85 14.61
N GLY A 333 -15.79 10.13 14.95
CA GLY A 333 -17.10 10.80 14.95
C GLY A 333 -17.38 11.63 13.70
N ASP A 334 -16.37 11.82 12.84
CA ASP A 334 -16.45 12.52 11.57
C ASP A 334 -16.27 11.49 10.46
N THR A 335 -17.40 10.99 9.95
CA THR A 335 -17.39 9.87 9.02
C THR A 335 -18.32 10.09 7.85
N GLU A 336 -17.83 9.82 6.65
CA GLU A 336 -18.66 9.70 5.46
C GLU A 336 -19.10 8.24 5.29
N LYS A 337 -20.23 8.02 4.61
CA LYS A 337 -20.75 6.67 4.36
C LYS A 337 -21.33 6.52 2.97
N PHE A 338 -20.87 5.50 2.27
CA PHE A 338 -21.31 5.14 0.93
C PHE A 338 -21.90 3.73 0.90
N THR A 339 -22.96 3.59 0.10
CA THR A 339 -23.57 2.31 -0.29
C THR A 339 -24.05 2.47 -1.74
N GLN A 340 -24.43 1.39 -2.41
CA GLN A 340 -25.10 1.48 -3.72
C GLN A 340 -26.46 2.22 -3.68
N ASN A 341 -27.02 2.48 -2.49
CA ASN A 341 -28.20 3.33 -2.34
C ASN A 341 -27.86 4.83 -2.13
N THR A 342 -26.60 5.19 -2.00
CA THR A 342 -26.16 6.58 -1.84
C THR A 342 -26.44 7.35 -3.13
N ALA A 343 -26.90 8.59 -3.02
CA ALA A 343 -27.23 9.40 -4.19
C ALA A 343 -26.02 9.58 -5.11
N GLY A 344 -26.19 9.26 -6.39
CA GLY A 344 -25.13 9.32 -7.40
C GLY A 344 -24.39 8.00 -7.61
N VAL A 345 -24.32 7.14 -6.59
CA VAL A 345 -23.73 5.81 -6.70
C VAL A 345 -24.64 4.92 -7.57
N PRO A 346 -24.12 4.27 -8.63
CA PRO A 346 -24.90 3.35 -9.46
C PRO A 346 -25.33 2.09 -8.70
N GLY A 347 -26.43 1.48 -9.15
CA GLY A 347 -26.95 0.23 -8.58
C GLY A 347 -27.97 0.44 -7.46
N SER A 348 -28.15 -0.58 -6.64
CA SER A 348 -29.01 -0.59 -5.46
C SER A 348 -28.53 -1.70 -4.54
N SER A 349 -28.46 -1.49 -3.22
CA SER A 349 -27.95 -2.56 -2.34
C SER A 349 -28.91 -3.74 -2.26
N GLU A 350 -28.39 -4.92 -2.58
CA GLU A 350 -29.02 -6.22 -2.50
C GLU A 350 -28.19 -7.19 -1.63
N LYS A 351 -28.91 -8.11 -0.98
CA LYS A 351 -28.28 -8.95 0.04
C LYS A 351 -27.35 -9.94 -0.66
N GLY A 352 -26.06 -9.70 -0.56
CA GLY A 352 -25.04 -10.55 -1.15
C GLY A 352 -24.00 -9.75 -1.93
N ASP A 353 -24.30 -8.50 -2.29
CA ASP A 353 -23.47 -7.71 -3.23
C ASP A 353 -22.07 -7.43 -2.70
N THR A 354 -21.89 -7.42 -1.38
CA THR A 354 -20.60 -7.19 -0.73
C THR A 354 -19.93 -5.89 -1.16
N PHE A 355 -20.68 -4.80 -1.35
CA PHE A 355 -20.11 -3.47 -1.62
C PHE A 355 -19.17 -3.01 -0.49
N GLY A 356 -17.94 -2.64 -0.84
CA GLY A 356 -16.85 -2.48 0.13
C GLY A 356 -16.26 -3.81 0.56
N GLY A 357 -16.30 -4.79 -0.35
CA GLY A 357 -15.68 -6.11 -0.22
C GLY A 357 -14.17 -6.02 -0.37
N GLU A 358 -13.71 -5.12 -1.24
CA GLU A 358 -12.35 -4.58 -1.36
C GLU A 358 -12.43 -3.10 -1.76
N ILE A 359 -11.37 -2.33 -1.52
CA ILE A 359 -11.30 -0.88 -1.75
C ILE A 359 -9.86 -0.47 -2.08
N ASP A 360 -9.72 0.62 -2.83
CA ASP A 360 -8.40 1.23 -3.09
C ASP A 360 -8.56 2.72 -3.49
N LEU A 361 -7.51 3.53 -3.27
CA LEU A 361 -7.46 4.98 -3.47
C LEU A 361 -6.39 5.40 -4.50
N GLY A 362 -6.78 6.24 -5.46
CA GLY A 362 -5.87 6.73 -6.51
C GLY A 362 -6.53 7.74 -7.44
N ASP A 363 -5.75 8.46 -8.25
CA ASP A 363 -6.25 9.46 -9.20
C ASP A 363 -6.60 8.83 -10.55
N VAL A 364 -7.76 8.16 -10.60
CA VAL A 364 -8.26 7.46 -11.80
C VAL A 364 -8.53 8.44 -12.95
N ASN A 365 -8.93 9.67 -12.63
CA ASN A 365 -9.43 10.62 -13.62
C ASN A 365 -8.39 11.70 -14.03
N GLY A 366 -7.29 11.82 -13.27
CA GLY A 366 -6.15 12.68 -13.54
C GLY A 366 -6.39 14.13 -13.17
N ASP A 367 -7.26 14.39 -12.20
CA ASP A 367 -7.58 15.75 -11.74
C ASP A 367 -6.79 16.17 -10.48
N GLY A 368 -5.97 15.27 -9.95
CA GLY A 368 -5.10 15.49 -8.81
C GLY A 368 -5.74 15.22 -7.45
N HIS A 369 -6.95 14.65 -7.44
CA HIS A 369 -7.68 14.28 -6.22
C HIS A 369 -7.79 12.75 -6.14
N LEU A 370 -7.66 12.19 -4.93
CA LEU A 370 -7.86 10.75 -4.75
C LEU A 370 -9.33 10.38 -5.03
N ASP A 371 -9.49 9.37 -5.88
CA ASP A 371 -10.73 8.67 -6.15
C ASP A 371 -10.74 7.35 -5.38
N LEU A 372 -11.93 6.87 -5.03
CA LEU A 372 -12.12 5.61 -4.32
C LEU A 372 -12.73 4.56 -5.26
N VAL A 373 -12.03 3.46 -5.48
CA VAL A 373 -12.60 2.27 -6.14
C VAL A 373 -13.16 1.32 -5.10
N VAL A 374 -14.37 0.82 -5.34
CA VAL A 374 -15.07 -0.07 -4.41
C VAL A 374 -15.52 -1.34 -5.12
N GLY A 375 -15.04 -2.49 -4.66
CA GLY A 375 -15.47 -3.81 -5.09
C GLY A 375 -16.84 -4.21 -4.53
N ALA A 376 -17.62 -4.90 -5.35
CA ALA A 376 -18.90 -5.55 -5.02
C ALA A 376 -18.97 -6.93 -5.72
N PRO A 377 -18.12 -7.90 -5.35
CA PRO A 377 -17.96 -9.16 -6.09
C PRO A 377 -19.23 -10.03 -6.09
N GLY A 378 -20.11 -9.87 -5.10
CA GLY A 378 -21.38 -10.58 -5.03
C GLY A 378 -22.53 -9.94 -5.84
N GLU A 379 -22.30 -8.87 -6.59
CA GLU A 379 -23.35 -8.18 -7.36
C GLU A 379 -24.00 -9.11 -8.40
N ASP A 380 -25.34 -9.14 -8.40
CA ASP A 380 -26.15 -9.88 -9.36
C ASP A 380 -26.39 -9.05 -10.64
N LEU A 381 -25.75 -9.42 -11.75
CA LEU A 381 -25.85 -8.68 -13.02
C LEU A 381 -26.50 -9.47 -14.15
N THR A 382 -26.69 -8.81 -15.28
CA THR A 382 -27.13 -9.50 -16.50
C THR A 382 -26.04 -10.47 -16.96
N GLY A 383 -26.25 -11.76 -16.78
CA GLY A 383 -25.29 -12.81 -17.16
C GLY A 383 -25.22 -13.94 -16.13
N GLY A 384 -25.34 -13.60 -14.85
CA GLY A 384 -25.26 -14.56 -13.75
C GLY A 384 -25.42 -13.89 -12.39
N ALA A 385 -25.71 -14.71 -11.38
CA ALA A 385 -25.61 -14.25 -9.99
C ALA A 385 -24.14 -14.17 -9.58
N ASN A 386 -23.78 -13.25 -8.69
CA ASN A 386 -22.38 -12.96 -8.30
C ASN A 386 -21.46 -12.79 -9.53
N ALA A 387 -21.93 -12.05 -10.53
CA ALA A 387 -21.05 -11.66 -11.63
C ALA A 387 -20.00 -10.65 -11.15
N GLY A 388 -20.38 -9.84 -10.17
CA GLY A 388 -19.52 -8.86 -9.52
C GLY A 388 -19.42 -7.54 -10.28
N ALA A 389 -19.11 -6.49 -9.53
CA ALA A 389 -18.89 -5.15 -10.05
C ALA A 389 -17.80 -4.42 -9.28
N ALA A 390 -17.26 -3.35 -9.89
CA ALA A 390 -16.51 -2.32 -9.20
C ALA A 390 -17.13 -0.94 -9.48
N THR A 391 -17.03 -0.02 -8.52
CA THR A 391 -17.52 1.35 -8.68
C THR A 391 -16.45 2.36 -8.29
N VAL A 392 -16.15 3.31 -9.18
CA VAL A 392 -15.28 4.46 -8.87
C VAL A 392 -16.15 5.60 -8.33
N LEU A 393 -15.82 6.08 -7.14
CA LEU A 393 -16.36 7.27 -6.50
C LEU A 393 -15.30 8.36 -6.56
N TYR A 394 -15.60 9.48 -7.22
CA TYR A 394 -14.60 10.49 -7.51
C TYR A 394 -14.33 11.41 -6.31
N GLY A 395 -13.09 11.86 -6.16
CA GLY A 395 -12.71 12.96 -5.29
C GLY A 395 -13.38 14.27 -5.73
N SER A 396 -13.82 15.09 -4.77
CA SER A 396 -14.44 16.37 -5.10
C SER A 396 -13.37 17.43 -5.38
N ALA A 397 -13.42 18.06 -6.55
CA ALA A 397 -12.47 19.12 -6.96
C ALA A 397 -12.42 20.38 -6.06
N ASP A 398 -13.23 20.46 -5.01
CA ASP A 398 -13.17 21.49 -3.99
C ASP A 398 -12.54 21.03 -2.66
N GLY A 399 -11.97 19.82 -2.61
CA GLY A 399 -11.36 19.23 -1.42
C GLY A 399 -12.40 18.93 -0.33
N SER A 400 -13.61 18.49 -0.72
CA SER A 400 -14.66 18.14 0.24
C SER A 400 -14.82 16.65 0.47
N GLY A 401 -13.87 15.84 -0.02
CA GLY A 401 -13.91 14.39 0.09
C GLY A 401 -14.52 13.69 -1.13
N ILE A 402 -14.77 12.40 -0.95
CA ILE A 402 -15.31 11.48 -1.96
C ILE A 402 -16.79 11.78 -2.24
N THR A 403 -17.22 11.61 -3.50
CA THR A 403 -18.62 11.81 -3.89
C THR A 403 -19.16 10.71 -4.80
N GLY A 404 -20.46 10.41 -4.64
CA GLY A 404 -21.19 9.59 -5.62
C GLY A 404 -21.49 10.33 -6.93
N THR A 405 -21.23 11.64 -7.01
CA THR A 405 -21.54 12.42 -8.21
C THR A 405 -20.65 12.03 -9.38
N GLY A 406 -21.26 11.51 -10.44
CA GLY A 406 -20.53 11.13 -11.65
C GLY A 406 -19.85 9.77 -11.58
N ALA A 407 -20.04 9.02 -10.47
CA ALA A 407 -19.45 7.71 -10.24
C ALA A 407 -19.54 6.77 -11.45
N LEU A 408 -18.45 6.03 -11.68
CA LEU A 408 -18.28 5.12 -12.80
C LEU A 408 -18.54 3.69 -12.34
N PHE A 409 -19.46 3.00 -13.02
CA PHE A 409 -19.77 1.60 -12.77
C PHE A 409 -19.05 0.70 -13.78
N LEU A 410 -18.39 -0.34 -13.26
CA LEU A 410 -17.59 -1.31 -14.00
C LEU A 410 -18.09 -2.74 -13.77
N GLU A 411 -18.34 -3.43 -14.87
CA GLU A 411 -18.69 -4.85 -15.02
C GLU A 411 -18.02 -5.38 -16.30
N GLN A 412 -17.90 -6.71 -16.45
CA GLN A 412 -17.27 -7.31 -17.64
C GLN A 412 -18.03 -7.02 -18.94
N ASN A 413 -19.33 -6.74 -18.86
CA ASN A 413 -20.14 -6.34 -20.01
C ASN A 413 -19.94 -4.88 -20.46
N ASN A 414 -19.23 -4.04 -19.68
CA ASN A 414 -18.89 -2.70 -20.14
C ASN A 414 -18.07 -2.78 -21.42
N ALA A 415 -18.33 -1.87 -22.35
CA ALA A 415 -17.50 -1.76 -23.55
C ALA A 415 -16.04 -1.55 -23.13
N PHE A 416 -15.13 -2.32 -23.73
CA PHE A 416 -13.68 -2.27 -23.51
C PHE A 416 -13.18 -2.99 -22.24
N VAL A 417 -14.07 -3.50 -21.39
CA VAL A 417 -13.74 -4.55 -20.44
C VAL A 417 -13.83 -5.90 -21.17
N PRO A 418 -12.78 -6.75 -21.13
CA PRO A 418 -12.81 -8.06 -21.79
C PRO A 418 -13.81 -9.04 -21.19
N ASN A 419 -14.22 -10.00 -22.02
CA ASN A 419 -15.14 -11.09 -21.69
C ASN A 419 -16.60 -10.61 -21.48
N SER A 420 -17.42 -11.41 -20.78
CA SER A 420 -18.81 -11.08 -20.45
C SER A 420 -19.09 -11.48 -19.01
N ASN A 421 -20.13 -10.91 -18.41
CA ASN A 421 -20.54 -11.34 -17.08
C ASN A 421 -21.01 -12.80 -17.14
N GLU A 422 -20.36 -13.68 -16.37
CA GLU A 422 -20.84 -15.02 -16.07
C GLU A 422 -21.22 -15.17 -14.59
N LYS A 423 -21.76 -16.33 -14.24
CA LYS A 423 -22.17 -16.62 -12.87
C LYS A 423 -20.93 -16.96 -12.05
N ASP A 424 -20.80 -16.35 -10.88
CA ASP A 424 -19.71 -16.57 -9.93
C ASP A 424 -18.34 -16.17 -10.52
N ASP A 425 -18.28 -15.12 -11.35
CA ASP A 425 -17.00 -14.53 -11.81
C ASP A 425 -16.37 -13.64 -10.76
N GLU A 426 -17.21 -13.08 -9.86
CA GLU A 426 -16.77 -12.30 -8.71
C GLU A 426 -15.91 -11.08 -9.11
N PHE A 427 -16.24 -10.41 -10.23
CA PHE A 427 -15.53 -9.20 -10.67
C PHE A 427 -15.55 -8.11 -9.57
N GLY A 428 -14.40 -7.51 -9.29
CA GLY A 428 -14.22 -6.66 -8.11
C GLY A 428 -13.97 -7.47 -6.85
N SER A 429 -13.51 -8.74 -6.97
CA SER A 429 -13.03 -9.56 -5.85
C SER A 429 -11.85 -8.92 -5.14
N ASP A 430 -11.07 -8.16 -5.90
CA ASP A 430 -10.07 -7.23 -5.42
C ASP A 430 -9.83 -6.10 -6.43
N VAL A 431 -9.27 -4.97 -5.99
CA VAL A 431 -9.02 -3.78 -6.81
C VAL A 431 -7.68 -3.15 -6.44
N HIS A 432 -6.95 -2.67 -7.43
CA HIS A 432 -5.65 -1.98 -7.25
C HIS A 432 -5.49 -0.86 -8.28
N LEU A 433 -4.81 0.22 -7.93
CA LEU A 433 -4.63 1.46 -8.68
C LEU A 433 -3.15 1.78 -8.81
N ASP A 434 -2.69 1.97 -10.06
CA ASP A 434 -1.30 2.33 -10.37
C ASP A 434 -1.23 3.03 -11.74
N ASP A 435 -0.34 4.01 -11.92
CA ASP A 435 -0.08 4.63 -13.24
C ASP A 435 0.87 3.76 -14.11
N LEU A 436 0.39 2.57 -14.48
CA LEU A 436 1.15 1.54 -15.22
C LEU A 436 1.70 2.03 -16.57
N ASN A 437 1.12 3.09 -17.14
CA ASN A 437 1.55 3.66 -18.42
C ASN A 437 2.17 5.06 -18.32
N HIS A 438 2.28 5.61 -17.11
CA HIS A 438 2.87 6.89 -16.78
C HIS A 438 2.24 8.07 -17.56
N ASP A 439 0.90 8.12 -17.61
CA ASP A 439 0.13 9.20 -18.24
C ASP A 439 -0.61 10.15 -17.28
N GLY A 440 -0.32 10.02 -15.98
CA GLY A 440 -0.85 10.80 -14.88
C GLY A 440 -2.31 10.46 -14.55
N ARG A 441 -2.70 9.21 -14.76
CA ARG A 441 -3.98 8.62 -14.35
C ARG A 441 -3.74 7.18 -13.98
N ASP A 442 -4.34 6.77 -12.87
CA ASP A 442 -4.17 5.40 -12.42
C ASP A 442 -5.04 4.45 -13.25
N GLU A 443 -4.44 3.34 -13.66
CA GLU A 443 -5.17 2.21 -14.18
C GLU A 443 -5.80 1.42 -13.05
N ILE A 444 -7.06 1.01 -13.25
CA ILE A 444 -7.78 0.16 -12.30
C ILE A 444 -7.53 -1.29 -12.66
N LEU A 445 -6.75 -2.00 -11.85
CA LEU A 445 -6.62 -3.45 -11.91
C LEU A 445 -7.76 -4.09 -11.12
N ILE A 446 -8.62 -4.86 -11.79
CA ILE A 446 -9.77 -5.48 -11.15
C ILE A 446 -9.64 -7.00 -11.16
N GLY A 447 -9.63 -7.59 -9.99
CA GLY A 447 -9.69 -9.02 -9.78
C GLY A 447 -11.06 -9.60 -10.13
N ALA A 448 -11.06 -10.83 -10.65
CA ALA A 448 -12.24 -11.66 -10.79
C ALA A 448 -11.81 -13.11 -10.53
N ASP A 449 -11.53 -13.43 -9.28
CA ASP A 449 -10.92 -14.71 -8.92
C ASP A 449 -11.82 -15.91 -9.23
N GLY A 450 -13.15 -15.71 -9.26
CA GLY A 450 -14.18 -16.67 -9.65
C GLY A 450 -14.18 -17.05 -11.14
N GLU A 451 -13.60 -16.21 -12.00
CA GLU A 451 -13.59 -16.36 -13.46
C GLU A 451 -13.18 -17.77 -13.90
N ASN A 452 -13.97 -18.35 -14.82
CA ASN A 452 -13.76 -19.68 -15.40
C ASN A 452 -13.64 -20.83 -14.37
N GLY A 453 -14.41 -20.75 -13.27
CA GLY A 453 -14.45 -21.79 -12.23
C GLY A 453 -13.28 -21.70 -11.27
N HIS A 454 -13.02 -20.48 -10.77
CA HIS A 454 -11.91 -20.09 -9.92
C HIS A 454 -10.51 -20.27 -10.54
N ASN A 455 -10.41 -20.14 -11.87
CA ASN A 455 -9.10 -19.94 -12.49
C ASN A 455 -8.61 -18.51 -12.22
N GLY A 456 -9.54 -17.56 -12.21
CA GLY A 456 -9.28 -16.16 -11.97
C GLY A 456 -8.77 -15.40 -13.19
N ALA A 457 -8.95 -14.09 -13.13
CA ALA A 457 -8.44 -13.12 -14.08
C ALA A 457 -8.17 -11.77 -13.39
N VAL A 458 -7.31 -10.98 -14.03
CA VAL A 458 -7.15 -9.56 -13.71
C VAL A 458 -7.54 -8.75 -14.94
N TYR A 459 -8.33 -7.70 -14.73
CA TYR A 459 -8.84 -6.81 -15.75
C TYR A 459 -8.29 -5.39 -15.51
N PRO A 460 -7.17 -5.01 -16.16
CA PRO A 460 -6.76 -3.62 -16.18
C PRO A 460 -7.84 -2.78 -16.87
N VAL A 461 -8.21 -1.63 -16.35
CA VAL A 461 -9.20 -0.73 -16.93
C VAL A 461 -8.62 0.67 -16.90
N LYS A 462 -8.59 1.30 -18.07
CA LYS A 462 -8.07 2.65 -18.23
C LYS A 462 -9.21 3.63 -18.47
N VAL A 463 -9.20 4.73 -17.73
CA VAL A 463 -10.09 5.88 -17.96
C VAL A 463 -9.33 6.94 -18.75
N ASN A 464 -9.85 7.32 -19.93
CA ASN A 464 -9.29 8.41 -20.71
C ASN A 464 -9.65 9.76 -20.09
N ALA A 465 -8.89 10.80 -20.42
CA ALA A 465 -9.16 12.18 -19.98
C ALA A 465 -10.54 12.74 -20.40
N ASP A 466 -11.27 12.08 -21.31
CA ASP A 466 -12.65 12.44 -21.66
C ASP A 466 -13.72 11.62 -20.91
N GLY A 467 -13.30 10.82 -19.92
CA GLY A 467 -14.13 9.94 -19.10
C GLY A 467 -14.52 8.63 -19.79
N THR A 468 -14.03 8.35 -21.01
CA THR A 468 -14.33 7.09 -21.70
C THR A 468 -13.34 5.99 -21.31
N LEU A 469 -13.80 4.74 -21.28
CA LEU A 469 -12.90 3.59 -21.07
C LEU A 469 -12.05 3.32 -22.32
N ALA A 470 -10.78 2.96 -22.11
CA ALA A 470 -9.91 2.44 -23.16
C ALA A 470 -9.88 0.90 -23.15
N ALA A 471 -9.60 0.31 -24.32
CA ALA A 471 -9.46 -1.14 -24.45
C ALA A 471 -8.22 -1.66 -23.72
N SER A 472 -8.45 -2.57 -22.79
CA SER A 472 -7.41 -3.38 -22.17
C SER A 472 -7.49 -4.83 -22.64
N SER A 473 -6.40 -5.57 -22.45
CA SER A 473 -6.43 -7.04 -22.51
C SER A 473 -6.47 -7.58 -21.09
N GLY A 474 -7.38 -8.52 -20.83
CA GLY A 474 -7.42 -9.24 -19.57
C GLY A 474 -6.18 -10.11 -19.41
N ILE A 475 -5.78 -10.30 -18.17
CA ILE A 475 -4.65 -11.13 -17.75
C ILE A 475 -5.24 -12.41 -17.19
N TYR A 476 -4.85 -13.55 -17.75
CA TYR A 476 -5.42 -14.85 -17.41
C TYR A 476 -4.31 -15.83 -17.03
N THR A 477 -4.64 -16.86 -16.28
CA THR A 477 -3.70 -17.97 -15.99
C THR A 477 -3.06 -18.53 -17.27
N SER A 478 -3.83 -18.63 -18.35
CA SER A 478 -3.36 -19.10 -19.66
C SER A 478 -2.33 -18.18 -20.34
N THR A 479 -2.42 -16.86 -20.16
CA THR A 479 -1.46 -15.89 -20.72
C THR A 479 -0.19 -15.84 -19.89
N LEU A 480 -0.29 -16.13 -18.60
CA LEU A 480 0.82 -16.17 -17.66
C LEU A 480 1.56 -17.52 -17.61
N GLY A 481 0.97 -18.57 -18.20
CA GLY A 481 1.52 -19.93 -18.09
C GLY A 481 1.29 -20.57 -16.72
N ILE A 482 0.37 -20.01 -15.92
CA ILE A 482 -0.11 -20.61 -14.68
C ILE A 482 -1.05 -21.76 -15.03
N SER A 483 -0.90 -22.89 -14.33
CA SER A 483 -1.74 -24.06 -14.55
C SER A 483 -3.17 -23.82 -14.06
N ALA A 484 -4.16 -23.95 -14.95
CA ALA A 484 -5.60 -23.97 -14.63
C ALA A 484 -6.07 -25.26 -13.91
N SER A 485 -5.18 -25.94 -13.20
CA SER A 485 -5.54 -27.12 -12.39
C SER A 485 -5.88 -26.66 -10.98
N GLY A 486 -6.93 -27.22 -10.38
CA GLY A 486 -7.42 -26.77 -9.09
C GLY A 486 -8.19 -25.47 -9.23
N THR A 487 -7.94 -24.53 -8.31
CA THR A 487 -8.55 -23.20 -8.26
C THR A 487 -7.46 -22.16 -8.02
N PRO A 488 -6.69 -21.77 -9.05
CA PRO A 488 -5.61 -20.79 -8.91
C PRO A 488 -6.02 -19.47 -8.26
N GLY A 489 -7.24 -18.98 -8.53
CA GLY A 489 -7.74 -17.72 -7.99
C GLY A 489 -6.89 -16.51 -8.38
N LEU A 490 -6.49 -16.39 -9.66
CA LEU A 490 -5.73 -15.23 -10.12
C LEU A 490 -6.54 -13.94 -9.90
N GLY A 491 -5.94 -12.94 -9.25
CA GLY A 491 -6.60 -11.66 -8.96
C GLY A 491 -7.46 -11.68 -7.69
N ALA A 492 -7.26 -12.66 -6.81
CA ALA A 492 -7.94 -12.73 -5.52
C ALA A 492 -7.35 -11.79 -4.45
N ASN A 493 -6.14 -11.28 -4.68
CA ASN A 493 -5.41 -10.37 -3.81
C ASN A 493 -4.35 -9.65 -4.66
N PHE A 494 -4.17 -8.35 -4.49
CA PHE A 494 -3.06 -7.54 -4.99
C PHE A 494 -2.04 -7.27 -3.87
N THR A 495 -0.87 -6.77 -4.24
CA THR A 495 0.16 -6.39 -3.28
C THR A 495 -0.06 -4.94 -2.87
N ASP A 496 -0.27 -4.71 -1.58
CA ASP A 496 -0.60 -3.39 -1.01
C ASP A 496 0.63 -2.62 -0.50
#